data_AF-A0A2T4VUD3-F1
#
_entry.id   AF-A0A2T4VUD3-F1
#
_cell.length_a   1.000
_cell.length_b   1.000
_cell.length_c   1.000
_cell.angle_alpha   90.00
_cell.angle_beta   90.00
_cell.angle_gamma   90.00
#
_symmetry.space_group_name_H-M   'P 1'
#
loop_
_entity.id
_entity.type
_entity.pdbx_description
1 polymer ?
#
loop_
_entity_poly.entity_id
_entity_poly.type
_entity_poly.pdbx_seq_one_letter_code
_entity_poly.pdbx_strand_id
1 'polypeptide(L)'
;MKAAAQRMSEAQGPRTQLMRLEQTLHAELGTLSAGVEPLLAEVRAGVAALFPEAGGTRLAPKEHEARHEALLRSLDELEDVLEALQLAARSGRPGASAARRGG
;
A
#
# COMPACT_ATOMS: atom_id res chain seq x y z
N MET A 1 -19.23 4.05 24.01
CA MET A 1 -18.41 2.98 23.40
C MET A 1 -17.71 3.37 22.07
N LYS A 2 -18.03 4.48 21.38
CA LYS A 2 -17.41 4.81 20.06
C LYS A 2 -16.05 5.55 20.09
N ALA A 3 -15.69 6.20 21.20
CA ALA A 3 -14.46 7.00 21.30
C ALA A 3 -13.17 6.18 21.49
N ALA A 4 -13.28 4.94 22.02
CA ALA A 4 -12.11 4.08 22.25
C ALA A 4 -11.57 3.47 20.94
N ALA A 5 -12.46 3.12 20.01
CA ALA A 5 -12.07 2.56 18.71
C ALA A 5 -11.39 3.59 17.81
N GLN A 6 -11.85 4.86 17.85
CA GLN A 6 -11.22 5.96 17.11
C GLN A 6 -9.83 6.30 17.67
N ARG A 7 -9.68 6.34 19.00
CA ARG A 7 -8.36 6.55 19.63
C ARG A 7 -7.39 5.38 19.45
N MET A 8 -7.88 4.15 19.35
CA MET A 8 -7.04 2.99 19.00
C MET A 8 -6.61 3.01 17.53
N SER A 9 -7.40 3.64 16.66
CA SER A 9 -7.07 3.87 15.25
C SER A 9 -6.12 5.06 15.07
N GLU A 10 -6.21 6.08 15.92
CA GLU A 10 -5.25 7.20 16.02
C GLU A 10 -3.93 6.78 16.71
N ALA A 11 -3.94 5.71 17.54
CA ALA A 11 -2.77 5.21 18.26
C ALA A 11 -1.89 4.23 17.46
N GLN A 12 -2.33 3.76 16.29
CA GLN A 12 -1.48 3.01 15.37
C GLN A 12 -0.84 4.02 14.42
N GLY A 13 0.37 4.48 14.77
CA GLY A 13 1.08 5.49 13.97
C GLY A 13 1.28 5.04 12.51
N PRO A 14 1.60 5.97 11.59
CA PRO A 14 1.74 5.69 10.15
C PRO A 14 2.64 4.50 9.82
N ARG A 15 3.68 4.25 10.63
CA ARG A 15 4.52 3.04 10.52
C ARG A 15 3.76 1.74 10.78
N THR A 16 2.91 1.69 11.81
CA THR A 16 2.10 0.51 12.12
C THR A 16 1.10 0.21 11.01
N GLN A 17 0.51 1.26 10.42
CA GLN A 17 -0.38 1.12 9.27
C GLN A 17 0.37 0.57 8.05
N LEU A 18 1.56 1.10 7.77
CA LEU A 18 2.41 0.60 6.69
C LEU A 18 2.79 -0.88 6.89
N MET A 19 3.21 -1.27 8.10
CA MET A 19 3.53 -2.68 8.38
C MET A 19 2.32 -3.60 8.19
N ARG A 20 1.10 -3.12 8.49
CA ARG A 20 -0.12 -3.88 8.24
C ARG A 20 -0.40 -4.01 6.75
N LEU A 21 -0.26 -2.92 6.00
CA LEU A 21 -0.41 -2.92 4.54
C LEU A 21 0.55 -3.93 3.90
N GLU A 22 1.84 -3.88 4.25
CA GLU A 22 2.85 -4.81 3.73
C GLU A 22 2.52 -6.27 4.03
N GLN A 23 2.05 -6.58 5.25
CA GLN A 23 1.60 -7.93 5.60
C GLN A 23 0.41 -8.38 4.75
N THR A 24 -0.58 -7.51 4.55
CA THR A 24 -1.73 -7.81 3.69
C THR A 24 -1.28 -8.04 2.25
N LEU A 25 -0.43 -7.17 1.70
CA LEU A 25 0.05 -7.32 0.33
C LEU A 25 0.86 -8.60 0.15
N HIS A 26 1.71 -8.97 1.11
CA HIS A 26 2.46 -10.22 1.05
C HIS A 26 1.53 -11.45 1.10
N ALA A 27 0.49 -11.40 1.94
CA ALA A 27 -0.50 -12.48 2.05
C ALA A 27 -1.35 -12.63 0.78
N GLU A 28 -1.79 -11.52 0.17
CA GLU A 28 -2.67 -11.53 -1.01
C GLU A 28 -1.90 -11.76 -2.32
N LEU A 29 -0.71 -11.18 -2.48
CA LEU A 29 0.06 -11.26 -3.72
C LEU A 29 0.99 -12.48 -3.79
N GLY A 30 1.42 -13.03 -2.64
CA GLY A 30 2.37 -14.14 -2.60
C GLY A 30 3.62 -13.86 -3.43
N THR A 31 3.89 -14.67 -4.46
CA THR A 31 5.06 -14.49 -5.34
C THR A 31 5.02 -13.21 -6.18
N LEU A 32 3.84 -12.61 -6.38
CA LEU A 32 3.70 -11.35 -7.10
C LEU A 32 4.13 -10.13 -6.27
N SER A 33 4.37 -10.30 -4.97
CA SER A 33 4.85 -9.23 -4.09
C SER A 33 6.19 -8.62 -4.56
N ALA A 34 7.03 -9.39 -5.25
CA ALA A 34 8.28 -8.90 -5.82
C ALA A 34 8.08 -7.73 -6.82
N GLY A 35 6.92 -7.66 -7.48
CA GLY A 35 6.60 -6.58 -8.43
C GLY A 35 6.25 -5.25 -7.75
N VAL A 36 5.78 -5.29 -6.50
CA VAL A 36 5.38 -4.09 -5.74
C VAL A 36 6.44 -3.66 -4.71
N GLU A 37 7.45 -4.50 -4.46
CA GLU A 37 8.50 -4.25 -3.47
C GLU A 37 9.25 -2.92 -3.68
N PRO A 38 9.60 -2.48 -4.91
CA PRO A 38 10.22 -1.18 -5.12
C PRO A 38 9.34 0.00 -4.64
N LEU A 39 8.05 -0.04 -4.95
CA LEU A 39 7.08 0.98 -4.51
C LEU A 39 6.91 0.95 -2.99
N LEU A 40 6.85 -0.24 -2.39
CA LEU A 40 6.80 -0.36 -0.93
C LEU A 40 8.06 0.18 -0.24
N ALA A 41 9.24 0.03 -0.86
CA ALA A 41 10.46 0.63 -0.36
C ALA A 41 10.42 2.17 -0.35
N GLU A 42 9.84 2.78 -1.39
CA GLU A 42 9.63 4.23 -1.45
C GLU A 42 8.65 4.70 -0.38
N VAL A 43 7.52 4.01 -0.22
CA VAL A 43 6.52 4.32 0.82
C VAL A 43 7.15 4.20 2.22
N ARG A 44 7.97 3.17 2.48
CA ARG A 44 8.73 3.04 3.73
C ARG A 44 9.66 4.22 3.98
N ALA A 45 10.41 4.63 2.96
CA ALA A 45 11.32 5.77 3.07
C ALA A 45 10.55 7.08 3.35
N GLY A 46 9.42 7.30 2.67
CA GLY A 46 8.57 8.47 2.87
C GLY A 46 7.98 8.53 4.28
N VAL A 47 7.39 7.43 4.74
CA VAL A 47 6.84 7.33 6.11
C VAL A 47 7.94 7.52 7.16
N ALA A 48 9.11 6.92 6.97
CA ALA A 48 10.20 7.06 7.92
C ALA A 48 10.71 8.51 8.02
N ALA A 49 10.74 9.23 6.90
CA ALA A 49 11.17 10.63 6.85
C ALA A 49 10.14 11.59 7.47
N LEU A 50 8.85 11.38 7.23
CA LEU A 50 7.78 12.24 7.76
C LEU A 50 7.50 12.00 9.25
N PHE A 51 7.63 10.74 9.69
CA PHE A 51 7.34 10.34 11.05
C PHE A 51 8.58 9.72 11.68
N PRO A 52 9.67 10.47 11.97
CA PRO A 52 10.89 9.90 12.54
C PRO A 52 10.66 9.20 13.90
N GLU A 53 11.52 8.24 14.27
CA GLU A 53 11.49 7.64 15.61
C GLU A 53 11.89 8.64 16.70
N ALA A 54 11.71 8.26 17.97
CA ALA A 54 12.15 9.08 19.09
C ALA A 54 13.65 9.40 18.97
N GLY A 55 13.99 10.69 18.93
CA GLY A 55 15.37 11.15 18.71
C GLY A 55 15.74 11.43 17.25
N GLY A 56 14.85 11.17 16.29
CA GLY A 56 15.06 11.53 14.90
C GLY A 56 14.82 13.02 14.63
N THR A 57 15.46 13.54 13.58
CA THR A 57 15.36 14.94 13.19
C THR A 57 14.05 15.18 12.44
N ARG A 58 13.25 16.14 12.89
CA ARG A 58 12.06 16.59 12.15
C ARG A 58 12.49 17.44 10.95
N LEU A 59 11.82 17.21 9.83
CA LEU A 59 12.01 17.98 8.61
C LEU A 59 11.52 19.42 8.80
N ALA A 60 12.09 20.35 8.02
CA ALA A 60 11.54 21.70 7.91
C ALA A 60 10.13 21.64 7.28
N PRO A 61 9.22 22.58 7.59
CA PRO A 61 7.83 22.52 7.11
C PRO A 61 7.68 22.32 5.60
N LYS A 62 8.45 23.07 4.79
CA LYS A 62 8.45 22.96 3.33
C LYS A 62 8.96 21.60 2.83
N GLU A 63 9.97 21.04 3.49
CA GLU A 63 10.50 19.71 3.15
C GLU A 63 9.56 18.60 3.59
N HIS A 64 8.83 18.81 4.69
CA HIS A 64 7.79 17.92 5.15
C HIS A 64 6.63 17.88 4.16
N GLU A 65 6.14 19.04 3.69
CA GLU A 65 5.10 19.12 2.65
C GLU A 65 5.52 18.42 1.36
N ALA A 66 6.72 18.73 0.84
CA ALA A 66 7.22 18.10 -0.38
C ALA A 66 7.36 16.57 -0.25
N ARG A 67 7.81 16.07 0.92
CA ARG A 67 7.86 14.63 1.19
C ARG A 67 6.49 14.01 1.39
N HIS A 68 5.53 14.75 1.92
CA HIS A 68 4.16 14.28 2.06
C HIS A 68 3.50 14.12 0.69
N GLU A 69 3.65 15.09 -0.21
CA GLU A 69 3.18 15.00 -1.59
C GLU A 69 3.84 13.83 -2.34
N ALA A 70 5.15 13.65 -2.18
CA ALA A 70 5.87 12.52 -2.78
C ALA A 70 5.33 11.17 -2.26
N LEU A 71 5.08 11.05 -0.96
CA LEU A 71 4.51 9.85 -0.37
C LEU A 71 3.11 9.55 -0.91
N LEU A 72 2.25 10.56 -1.04
CA LEU A 72 0.92 10.40 -1.62
C LEU A 72 1.01 9.87 -3.05
N ARG A 73 1.91 10.43 -3.86
CA ARG A 73 2.12 9.95 -5.23
C ARG A 73 2.58 8.49 -5.30
N SER A 74 3.50 8.06 -4.43
CA SER A 74 3.92 6.65 -4.38
C SER A 74 2.78 5.72 -3.93
N LEU A 75 1.86 6.20 -3.10
CA LEU A 75 0.66 5.43 -2.70
C LEU A 75 -0.34 5.33 -3.85
N ASP A 76 -0.57 6.40 -4.60
CA ASP A 76 -1.42 6.39 -5.80
C ASP A 76 -0.87 5.41 -6.85
N GLU A 77 0.44 5.42 -7.10
CA GLU A 77 1.08 4.51 -8.04
C GLU A 77 1.03 3.04 -7.57
N LEU A 78 1.11 2.81 -6.26
CA LEU A 78 0.89 1.48 -5.68
C LEU A 78 -0.55 1.01 -5.90
N GLU A 79 -1.55 1.87 -5.72
CA GLU A 79 -2.95 1.55 -6.02
C GLU A 79 -3.13 1.15 -7.48
N ASP A 80 -2.62 1.95 -8.42
CA ASP A 80 -2.69 1.66 -9.86
C ASP A 80 -2.09 0.29 -10.22
N VAL A 81 -0.92 -0.04 -9.64
CA VAL A 81 -0.27 -1.34 -9.88
C VAL A 81 -1.11 -2.48 -9.29
N LEU A 82 -1.67 -2.31 -8.09
CA LEU A 82 -2.54 -3.32 -7.48
C LEU A 82 -3.82 -3.53 -8.32
N GLU A 83 -4.42 -2.48 -8.84
CA GLU A 83 -5.56 -2.57 -9.75
C GLU A 83 -5.19 -3.33 -11.04
N ALA A 84 -4.03 -3.01 -11.64
CA ALA A 84 -3.55 -3.70 -12.83
C ALA A 84 -3.31 -5.20 -12.57
N LEU A 85 -2.76 -5.56 -11.41
CA LEU A 85 -2.56 -6.96 -10.99
C LEU A 85 -3.90 -7.68 -10.79
N GLN A 86 -4.88 -7.03 -10.16
CA GLN A 86 -6.23 -7.59 -10.00
C GLN A 86 -6.92 -7.78 -11.35
N LEU A 87 -6.79 -6.82 -12.27
CA LEU A 87 -7.34 -6.92 -13.61
C LEU A 87 -6.70 -8.09 -14.39
N ALA A 88 -5.37 -8.23 -14.32
CA ALA A 88 -4.64 -9.34 -14.93
C ALA A 88 -5.05 -10.71 -14.35
N ALA A 89 -5.25 -10.80 -13.03
CA ALA A 89 -5.73 -12.03 -12.38
C ALA A 89 -7.16 -12.41 -12.83
N ARG A 90 -8.00 -11.43 -13.14
CA ARG A 90 -9.36 -11.67 -13.66
C ARG A 90 -9.36 -12.06 -15.14
N SER A 91 -8.52 -11.43 -15.97
CA SER A 91 -8.43 -11.71 -17.41
C SER A 91 -7.67 -12.99 -17.72
N GLY A 92 -6.73 -13.41 -16.86
CA GLY A 92 -5.98 -14.66 -16.98
C GLY A 92 -6.78 -15.92 -16.61
N ARG A 93 -8.04 -15.79 -16.16
CA ARG A 93 -8.92 -16.95 -15.96
C ARG A 93 -9.49 -17.36 -17.32
N PRO A 94 -9.14 -18.53 -17.89
CA PRO A 94 -9.81 -19.00 -19.09
C PRO A 94 -11.29 -19.16 -18.75
N GLY A 95 -12.11 -18.26 -19.29
CA GLY A 95 -13.55 -18.37 -19.22
C GLY A 95 -13.97 -19.72 -19.79
N ALA A 96 -14.64 -20.49 -18.94
CA ALA A 96 -15.36 -21.71 -19.28
C ALA A 96 -16.53 -21.42 -20.25
N SER A 97 -16.21 -20.99 -21.47
CA SER A 97 -17.16 -20.80 -22.58
C SER A 97 -16.98 -21.82 -23.70
N ALA A 98 -16.10 -22.81 -23.55
CA ALA A 98 -16.02 -23.96 -24.43
C ALA A 98 -16.91 -25.12 -23.96
N ALA A 99 -18.19 -24.90 -23.64
CA ALA A 99 -19.13 -26.00 -23.33
C ALA A 99 -20.62 -25.61 -23.39
N ARG A 100 -21.10 -25.04 -24.50
CA ARG A 100 -22.50 -25.04 -24.99
C ARG A 100 -22.54 -24.09 -26.19
N ARG A 101 -23.01 -24.42 -27.40
CA ARG A 101 -23.87 -25.50 -27.89
C ARG A 101 -23.72 -25.42 -29.42
N GLY A 102 -23.01 -26.37 -30.01
CA GLY A 102 -23.13 -26.71 -31.43
C GLY A 102 -23.66 -28.14 -31.48
N GLY A 103 -24.85 -28.32 -32.04
CA GLY A 103 -25.63 -29.57 -32.02
C GLY A 103 -27.11 -29.27 -32.00
#